data_AF-A0A444R527-F1
#
_entry.id   AF-A0A444R527-F1
#
_cell.length_a   1.000
_cell.length_b   1.000
_cell.length_c   1.000
_cell.angle_alpha   90.00
_cell.angle_beta   90.00
_cell.angle_gamma   90.00
#
_symmetry.space_group_name_H-M   'P 1'
#
loop_
_entity.id
_entity.type
_entity.pdbx_description
1 polymer ?
#
loop_
_entity_poly.entity_id
_entity_poly.type
_entity_poly.pdbx_seq_one_letter_code
_entity_poly.pdbx_strand_id
1 'polypeptide(L)'
;MILFADYNTPYLFAISFVLLIGLLEIFALICGHMLSGALDAHLDHYDSITTGHISQALHYLNIGRLPALVVLCLLAGFFGLIGILLQHACVTLWQSPLPNLFVVPVSLLFTIIAVHYTGKVVAPWIPRDHSSAITEEEYVGSMALITGHQATSGNP
;
A
#
# COMPACT_ATOMS: atom_id res chain seq x y z
N MET A 1 -4.87 31.04 -11.50
CA MET A 1 -4.95 29.58 -11.65
C MET A 1 -5.52 29.00 -10.37
N ILE A 2 -6.74 28.46 -10.38
CA ILE A 2 -7.46 27.98 -9.18
C ILE A 2 -6.76 26.79 -8.48
N LEU A 3 -5.95 26.03 -9.22
CA LEU A 3 -5.27 24.85 -8.68
C LEU A 3 -4.19 25.20 -7.64
N PHE A 4 -3.40 26.25 -7.89
CA PHE A 4 -2.26 26.68 -7.04
C PHE A 4 -2.66 27.67 -5.93
N ALA A 5 -3.90 27.62 -5.47
CA ALA A 5 -4.34 28.46 -4.37
C ALA A 5 -3.82 27.92 -3.03
N ASP A 6 -3.58 28.81 -2.06
CA ASP A 6 -3.01 28.47 -0.74
C ASP A 6 -3.80 27.40 0.00
N TYR A 7 -5.12 27.37 -0.20
CA TYR A 7 -5.99 26.36 0.41
C TYR A 7 -5.77 24.93 -0.14
N ASN A 8 -5.22 24.77 -1.35
CA ASN A 8 -4.94 23.46 -1.95
C ASN A 8 -3.58 22.88 -1.56
N THR A 9 -2.76 23.64 -0.82
CA THR A 9 -1.39 23.26 -0.44
C THR A 9 -1.25 21.86 0.16
N PRO A 10 -2.08 21.38 1.13
CA PRO A 10 -1.91 20.03 1.69
C PRO A 10 -2.18 18.93 0.66
N TYR A 11 -3.11 19.16 -0.27
CA TYR A 11 -3.51 18.17 -1.28
C TYR A 11 -2.49 18.10 -2.42
N LEU A 12 -1.96 19.25 -2.84
CA LEU A 12 -0.88 19.32 -3.81
C LEU A 12 0.40 18.70 -3.26
N PHE A 13 0.70 18.93 -1.97
CA PHE A 13 1.80 18.26 -1.30
C PHE A 13 1.63 16.74 -1.34
N ALA A 14 0.45 16.22 -1.04
CA ALA A 14 0.17 14.79 -1.09
C ALA A 14 0.37 14.20 -2.50
N ILE A 15 -0.14 14.86 -3.55
CA ILE A 15 0.05 14.39 -4.94
C ILE A 15 1.53 14.46 -5.34
N SER A 16 2.23 15.54 -4.98
CA SER A 16 3.67 15.68 -5.24
C SER A 16 4.48 14.59 -4.54
N PHE A 17 4.09 14.24 -3.31
CA PHE A 17 4.71 13.17 -2.55
C PHE A 17 4.52 11.80 -3.21
N VAL A 18 3.32 11.50 -3.73
CA VAL A 18 3.07 10.28 -4.52
C VAL A 18 3.95 10.24 -5.77
N LEU A 19 4.07 11.35 -6.49
CA LEU A 19 4.94 11.43 -7.66
C LEU A 19 6.40 11.17 -7.30
N LEU A 20 6.88 11.74 -6.19
CA LEU A 20 8.24 11.55 -5.71
C LEU A 20 8.51 10.08 -5.34
N ILE A 21 7.59 9.43 -4.65
CA ILE A 21 7.69 8.00 -4.33
C ILE A 21 7.69 7.17 -5.60
N GLY A 22 6.80 7.45 -6.55
CA GLY A 22 6.75 6.74 -7.83
C GLY A 22 8.04 6.88 -8.63
N LEU A 23 8.64 8.07 -8.66
CA LEU A 23 9.94 8.30 -9.29
C LEU A 23 11.06 7.51 -8.60
N LEU A 24 11.04 7.49 -7.26
CA LEU A 24 12.06 6.78 -6.50
C LEU A 24 11.92 5.25 -6.68
N GLU A 25 10.71 4.73 -6.76
CA GLU A 25 10.48 3.31 -7.06
C GLU A 25 10.95 2.97 -8.48
N ILE A 26 10.66 3.81 -9.49
CA ILE A 26 11.16 3.61 -10.86
C ILE A 26 12.69 3.58 -10.87
N PHE A 27 13.35 4.49 -10.13
CA PHE A 27 14.80 4.50 -10.02
C PHE A 27 15.34 3.24 -9.34
N ALA A 28 14.70 2.79 -8.26
CA ALA A 28 15.04 1.54 -7.58
C ALA A 28 14.94 0.34 -8.53
N LEU A 29 13.87 0.26 -9.32
CA LEU A 29 13.66 -0.81 -10.30
C LEU A 29 14.73 -0.84 -11.38
N ILE A 30 15.19 0.34 -11.85
CA ILE A 30 16.31 0.44 -12.81
C ILE A 30 17.61 -0.10 -12.19
N CYS A 31 17.82 0.13 -10.89
CA CYS A 31 18.95 -0.40 -10.14
C CYS A 31 18.76 -1.87 -9.70
N GLY A 32 17.69 -2.55 -10.10
CA GLY A 32 17.39 -3.94 -9.73
C GLY A 32 16.91 -4.11 -8.28
N HIS A 33 16.47 -3.04 -7.62
CA HIS A 33 15.92 -3.06 -6.27
C HIS A 33 14.41 -2.83 -6.29
N MET A 34 13.72 -3.31 -5.24
CA MET A 34 12.30 -3.00 -5.00
C MET A 34 12.17 -2.28 -3.66
N LEU A 35 11.91 -0.96 -3.68
CA LEU A 35 11.73 -0.22 -2.43
C LEU A 35 10.47 -0.68 -1.71
N SER A 36 9.44 -1.03 -2.48
CA SER A 36 8.19 -1.59 -1.97
C SER A 36 8.42 -2.82 -1.09
N GLY A 37 9.30 -3.74 -1.50
CA GLY A 37 9.67 -4.91 -0.71
C GLY A 37 10.52 -4.59 0.52
N ALA A 38 11.45 -3.64 0.42
CA ALA A 38 12.26 -3.21 1.57
C ALA A 38 11.40 -2.55 2.66
N LEU A 39 10.38 -1.78 2.26
CA LEU A 39 9.44 -1.16 3.19
C LEU A 39 8.54 -2.20 3.86
N ASP A 40 8.05 -3.19 3.10
CA ASP A 40 7.21 -4.27 3.63
C ASP A 40 7.94 -5.06 4.72
N ALA A 41 9.21 -5.43 4.48
CA ALA A 41 10.05 -6.14 5.45
C ALA A 41 10.26 -5.35 6.76
N HIS A 42 10.37 -4.03 6.67
CA HIS A 42 10.50 -3.17 7.85
C HIS A 42 9.18 -3.05 8.63
N LEU A 43 8.05 -3.04 7.94
CA LEU A 43 6.73 -2.97 8.55
C LEU A 43 6.34 -4.28 9.23
N ASP A 44 6.62 -5.44 8.63
CA ASP A 44 6.37 -6.75 9.25
C ASP A 44 7.15 -6.90 10.56
N HIS A 45 8.38 -6.39 10.61
CA HIS A 45 9.17 -6.36 11.85
C HIS A 45 8.49 -5.52 12.94
N TYR A 46 7.90 -4.37 12.59
CA TYR A 46 7.19 -3.49 13.52
C TYR A 46 5.83 -4.05 13.97
N ASP A 47 5.09 -4.71 13.07
CA ASP A 47 3.78 -5.29 13.37
C ASP A 47 3.89 -6.41 14.41
N SER A 48 4.98 -7.19 14.37
CA SER A 48 5.26 -8.24 15.35
C SER A 48 5.47 -7.74 16.79
N ILE A 49 5.82 -6.45 16.95
CA ILE A 49 6.14 -5.82 18.25
C ILE A 49 4.94 -5.00 18.80
N THR A 50 4.03 -4.55 17.93
CA THR A 50 2.89 -3.70 18.29
C THR A 50 1.59 -4.51 18.44
N THR A 51 1.17 -4.75 19.68
CA THR A 51 -0.12 -5.39 19.98
C THR A 51 -1.30 -4.42 19.88
N GLY A 52 -2.30 -4.75 19.06
CA GLY A 52 -3.72 -4.48 19.34
C GLY A 52 -4.47 -3.59 18.35
N HIS A 53 -4.12 -2.30 18.26
CA HIS A 53 -4.97 -1.31 17.54
C HIS A 53 -4.37 -0.80 16.23
N ILE A 54 -3.06 -0.62 16.17
CA ILE A 54 -2.38 -0.14 14.97
C ILE A 54 -2.31 -1.25 13.91
N SER A 55 -2.00 -2.49 14.32
CA SER A 55 -2.01 -3.65 13.42
C SER A 55 -3.39 -3.87 12.78
N GLN A 56 -4.47 -3.71 13.55
CA GLN A 56 -5.83 -3.84 13.04
C GLN A 56 -6.18 -2.74 12.03
N ALA A 57 -5.71 -1.50 12.26
CA ALA A 57 -5.86 -0.41 11.30
C ALA A 57 -5.03 -0.63 10.01
N LEU A 58 -3.81 -1.14 10.14
CA LEU A 58 -2.94 -1.46 9.01
C LEU A 58 -3.54 -2.60 8.15
N HIS A 59 -4.01 -3.66 8.81
CA HIS A 59 -4.71 -4.76 8.13
C HIS A 59 -6.00 -4.28 7.44
N TYR A 60 -6.74 -3.34 8.07
CA TYR A 60 -7.92 -2.73 7.45
C TYR A 60 -7.59 -1.90 6.20
N LEU A 61 -6.37 -1.34 6.15
CA LEU A 61 -5.82 -0.62 5.00
C LEU A 61 -5.23 -1.55 3.94
N ASN A 62 -5.41 -2.87 4.06
CA ASN A 62 -4.90 -3.92 3.17
C ASN A 62 -3.36 -4.08 3.16
N ILE A 63 -2.64 -3.63 4.21
CA ILE A 63 -1.25 -4.07 4.43
C ILE A 63 -1.26 -5.61 4.55
N GLY A 64 -0.41 -6.29 3.77
CA GLY A 64 -0.38 -7.76 3.64
C GLY A 64 -1.15 -8.33 2.43
N ARG A 65 -1.97 -7.53 1.73
CA ARG A 65 -2.50 -7.87 0.39
C ARG A 65 -1.80 -7.10 -0.74
N LEU A 66 -1.25 -5.93 -0.43
CA LEU A 66 -0.58 -5.03 -1.37
C LEU A 66 0.73 -4.57 -0.72
N PRO A 67 1.80 -4.32 -1.50
CA PRO A 67 3.02 -3.75 -0.97
C PRO A 67 2.73 -2.42 -0.27
N ALA A 68 3.32 -2.19 0.90
CA ALA A 68 3.01 -1.01 1.71
C ALA A 68 3.17 0.34 0.99
N LEU A 69 4.15 0.47 0.09
CA LEU A 69 4.31 1.67 -0.75
C LEU A 69 3.11 1.95 -1.63
N VAL A 70 2.49 0.90 -2.21
CA VAL A 70 1.30 1.05 -3.05
C VAL A 70 0.14 1.56 -2.22
N VAL A 71 -0.05 1.01 -1.01
CA VAL A 71 -1.10 1.46 -0.09
C VAL A 71 -0.88 2.93 0.32
N LEU A 72 0.35 3.31 0.63
CA LEU A 72 0.71 4.67 0.97
C LEU A 72 0.49 5.64 -0.21
N CYS A 73 0.81 5.23 -1.44
CA CYS A 73 0.52 5.98 -2.65
C CYS A 73 -0.99 6.14 -2.89
N LEU A 74 -1.77 5.08 -2.68
CA LEU A 74 -3.24 5.16 -2.79
C LEU A 74 -3.82 6.10 -1.73
N LEU A 75 -3.34 6.02 -0.49
CA LEU A 75 -3.77 6.91 0.59
C LEU A 75 -3.50 8.37 0.27
N ALA A 76 -2.25 8.72 -0.04
CA ALA A 76 -1.86 10.09 -0.36
C ALA A 76 -2.50 10.58 -1.67
N GLY A 77 -2.63 9.71 -2.68
CA GLY A 77 -3.21 10.02 -3.98
C GLY A 77 -4.70 10.31 -3.88
N PHE A 78 -5.47 9.43 -3.23
CA PHE A 78 -6.90 9.67 -3.01
C PHE A 78 -7.14 10.87 -2.10
N PHE A 79 -6.32 11.07 -1.06
CA PHE A 79 -6.41 12.26 -0.21
C PHE A 79 -6.21 13.55 -1.01
N GLY A 80 -5.20 13.58 -1.88
CA GLY A 80 -4.95 14.70 -2.76
C GLY A 80 -6.10 14.95 -3.76
N LEU A 81 -6.57 13.90 -4.43
CA LEU A 81 -7.64 14.00 -5.42
C LEU A 81 -8.98 14.40 -4.80
N ILE A 82 -9.40 13.71 -3.74
CA ILE A 82 -10.66 13.99 -3.03
C ILE A 82 -10.61 15.37 -2.40
N GLY A 83 -9.48 15.77 -1.81
CA GLY A 83 -9.31 17.09 -1.23
C GLY A 83 -9.46 18.21 -2.25
N ILE A 84 -8.81 18.10 -3.42
CA ILE A 84 -8.94 19.08 -4.51
C ILE A 84 -10.38 19.10 -5.05
N LEU A 85 -10.99 17.94 -5.27
CA LEU A 85 -12.37 17.84 -5.75
C LEU A 85 -13.36 18.47 -4.78
N LEU A 86 -13.22 18.19 -3.48
CA LEU A 86 -14.08 18.72 -2.43
C LEU A 86 -13.92 20.24 -2.33
N GLN A 87 -12.68 20.73 -2.35
CA GLN A 87 -12.41 22.17 -2.32
C GLN A 87 -12.96 22.89 -3.55
N HIS A 88 -12.83 22.27 -4.73
CA HIS A 88 -13.41 22.79 -5.97
C HIS A 88 -14.95 22.82 -5.93
N ALA A 89 -15.58 21.77 -5.41
CA ALA A 89 -17.02 21.71 -5.19
C ALA A 89 -17.49 22.80 -4.21
N CYS A 90 -16.73 23.04 -3.13
CA CYS A 90 -17.02 24.09 -2.18
C CYS A 90 -16.98 25.49 -2.81
N VAL A 91 -15.93 25.78 -3.58
CA VAL A 91 -15.77 27.08 -4.25
C VAL A 91 -16.86 27.29 -5.31
N THR A 92 -17.26 26.24 -6.05
CA THR A 92 -18.31 26.36 -7.07
C THR A 92 -19.71 26.56 -6.47
N LEU A 93 -20.05 25.83 -5.39
CA LEU A 93 -21.37 25.91 -4.76
C LEU A 93 -21.54 27.10 -3.81
N TRP A 94 -20.53 27.40 -2.99
CA TRP A 94 -20.60 28.43 -1.96
C TRP A 94 -19.84 29.72 -2.31
N GLN A 95 -19.16 29.78 -3.46
CA GLN A 95 -18.32 30.92 -3.87
C GLN A 95 -17.22 31.28 -2.85
N SER A 96 -16.92 30.38 -1.92
CA SER A 96 -15.97 30.57 -0.84
C SER A 96 -15.23 29.26 -0.53
N PRO A 97 -13.90 29.29 -0.40
CA PRO A 97 -13.15 28.12 0.04
C PRO A 97 -13.45 27.81 1.50
N LEU A 98 -13.75 26.54 1.81
CA LEU A 98 -13.87 26.10 3.19
C LEU A 98 -12.49 26.08 3.88
N PRO A 99 -12.44 26.32 5.20
CA PRO A 99 -11.20 26.21 5.95
C PRO A 99 -10.69 24.77 5.97
N ASN A 100 -9.39 24.61 5.74
CA ASN A 100 -8.73 23.31 5.66
C ASN A 100 -8.91 22.45 6.92
N LEU A 101 -9.20 23.08 8.07
CA LEU A 101 -9.48 22.37 9.31
C LEU A 101 -10.66 21.38 9.20
N PHE A 102 -11.66 21.66 8.36
CA PHE A 102 -12.80 20.75 8.13
C PHE A 102 -12.62 19.89 6.89
N VAL A 103 -12.03 20.45 5.84
CA VAL A 103 -11.90 19.74 4.55
C VAL A 103 -10.91 18.58 4.66
N VAL A 104 -9.81 18.76 5.42
CA VAL A 104 -8.80 17.71 5.63
C VAL A 104 -9.35 16.46 6.34
N PRO A 105 -10.04 16.53 7.49
CA PRO A 105 -10.57 15.33 8.12
C PRO A 105 -11.68 14.67 7.28
N VAL A 106 -12.50 15.47 6.60
CA VAL A 106 -13.54 14.95 5.71
C VAL A 106 -12.91 14.22 4.52
N SER A 107 -11.92 14.81 3.85
CA SER A 107 -11.23 14.17 2.74
C SER A 107 -10.47 12.91 3.18
N LEU A 108 -9.87 12.92 4.37
CA LEU A 108 -9.19 11.76 4.94
C LEU A 108 -10.16 10.60 5.22
N LEU A 109 -11.36 10.89 5.74
CA LEU A 109 -12.39 9.87 5.96
C LEU A 109 -12.84 9.22 4.64
N PHE A 110 -13.13 10.02 3.62
CA PHE A 110 -13.46 9.52 2.28
C PHE A 110 -12.30 8.74 1.65
N THR A 111 -11.06 9.18 1.89
CA THR A 111 -9.85 8.50 1.42
C THR A 111 -9.73 7.09 2.01
N ILE A 112 -9.91 6.92 3.32
CA ILE A 112 -9.83 5.60 3.96
C ILE A 112 -10.84 4.64 3.33
N ILE A 113 -12.07 5.11 3.10
CA ILE A 113 -13.12 4.33 2.46
C ILE A 113 -12.73 3.96 1.02
N ALA A 114 -12.26 4.94 0.23
CA ALA A 114 -11.84 4.73 -1.15
C ALA A 114 -10.66 3.74 -1.27
N VAL A 115 -9.67 3.85 -0.39
CA VAL A 115 -8.50 2.95 -0.34
C VAL A 115 -8.94 1.54 0.04
N HIS A 116 -9.86 1.37 0.99
CA HIS A 116 -10.35 0.05 1.38
C HIS A 116 -11.00 -0.69 0.21
N TYR A 117 -11.90 -0.03 -0.53
CA TYR A 117 -12.56 -0.61 -1.69
C TYR A 117 -11.58 -0.85 -2.85
N THR A 118 -10.75 0.14 -3.17
CA THR A 118 -9.78 0.03 -4.27
C THR A 118 -8.76 -1.07 -3.98
N GLY A 119 -8.25 -1.14 -2.76
CA GLY A 119 -7.29 -2.17 -2.36
C GLY A 119 -7.87 -3.58 -2.48
N LYS A 120 -9.15 -3.77 -2.18
CA LYS A 120 -9.84 -5.06 -2.38
C LYS A 120 -9.99 -5.43 -3.86
N VAL A 121 -10.15 -4.45 -4.75
CA VAL A 121 -10.23 -4.66 -6.21
C VAL A 121 -8.87 -4.93 -6.83
N VAL A 122 -7.81 -4.28 -6.33
CA VAL A 122 -6.44 -4.43 -6.84
C VAL A 122 -5.75 -5.68 -6.29
N ALA A 123 -6.07 -6.10 -5.07
CA ALA A 123 -5.41 -7.25 -4.43
C ALA A 123 -5.41 -8.56 -5.24
N PRO A 124 -6.47 -8.95 -5.98
CA PRO A 124 -6.46 -10.14 -6.83
C PRO A 124 -5.51 -10.05 -8.03
N TRP A 125 -5.10 -8.84 -8.44
CA TRP A 125 -4.23 -8.61 -9.59
C TRP A 125 -2.75 -8.69 -9.25
N ILE A 126 -2.39 -8.58 -7.96
CA ILE A 126 -1.01 -8.76 -7.51
C ILE A 126 -0.78 -10.24 -7.25
N PRO A 127 0.08 -10.91 -8.04
CA PRO A 127 0.50 -12.26 -7.73
C PRO A 127 1.20 -12.21 -6.38
N ARG A 128 0.72 -13.01 -5.43
CA ARG A 128 1.47 -13.21 -4.19
C ARG A 128 2.60 -14.18 -4.50
N ASP A 129 3.82 -13.72 -4.26
CA ASP A 129 4.99 -14.60 -4.20
C ASP A 129 4.83 -15.50 -2.97
N HIS A 130 4.06 -16.58 -3.13
CA HIS A 130 4.21 -17.73 -2.29
C HIS A 130 5.58 -18.31 -2.63
N SER A 131 6.61 -17.90 -1.89
CA SER A 131 7.87 -18.62 -1.86
C SER A 131 7.51 -20.06 -1.48
N SER A 132 7.44 -20.91 -2.49
CA SER A 132 7.18 -22.35 -2.36
C SER A 132 8.47 -23.03 -1.91
N ALA A 133 9.30 -22.32 -1.13
CA ALA A 133 10.46 -22.86 -0.45
C ALA A 133 9.93 -23.60 0.78
N ILE A 134 9.31 -24.75 0.51
CA ILE A 134 9.03 -25.77 1.51
C ILE A 134 10.41 -26.19 2.03
N THR A 135 10.65 -26.01 3.33
CA THR A 135 11.93 -26.42 3.94
C THR A 135 12.03 -27.94 3.91
N GLU A 136 13.25 -28.47 3.75
CA GLU A 136 13.49 -29.93 3.68
C GLU A 136 12.89 -30.68 4.88
N GLU A 137 12.81 -30.02 6.03
CA GLU A 137 12.22 -30.51 7.28
C GLU A 137 10.71 -30.80 7.17
N GLU A 138 9.97 -30.08 6.31
CA GLU A 138 8.53 -30.29 6.10
C GLU A 138 8.25 -31.54 5.24
N TYR A 139 9.25 -32.05 4.52
CA TYR A 139 9.15 -33.33 3.83
C TYR A 139 9.35 -34.54 4.77
N VAL A 140 9.83 -34.34 6.01
CA VAL A 140 10.06 -35.43 6.97
C VAL A 140 8.71 -35.98 7.45
N GLY A 141 8.38 -37.21 7.03
CA GLY A 141 7.11 -37.87 7.36
C GLY A 141 6.03 -37.75 6.27
N SER A 142 6.31 -37.03 5.18
CA SER A 142 5.45 -36.95 4.01
C SER A 142 5.67 -38.13 3.05
N MET A 143 4.62 -38.56 2.36
CA MET A 143 4.70 -39.63 1.34
C MET A 143 5.27 -39.05 0.03
N ALA A 144 6.37 -39.61 -0.47
CA ALA A 144 6.97 -39.22 -1.73
C ALA A 144 6.79 -40.30 -2.80
N LEU A 145 6.63 -39.89 -4.07
CA LEU A 145 6.64 -40.78 -5.22
C LEU A 145 8.01 -40.71 -5.91
N ILE A 146 8.73 -41.83 -5.94
CA ILE A 146 10.02 -41.92 -6.63
C ILE A 146 9.75 -42.03 -8.13
N THR A 147 10.05 -40.97 -8.88
CA THR A 147 9.92 -40.93 -10.36
C THR A 147 11.23 -41.26 -11.09
N GLY A 148 12.33 -41.38 -10.34
CA GLY A 148 13.67 -41.70 -10.83
C GLY A 148 14.14 -43.12 -10.48
N HIS A 149 15.45 -43.32 -10.48
CA HIS A 149 16.04 -44.66 -10.48
C HIS A 149 16.18 -45.28 -9.08
N GLN A 150 16.41 -44.49 -8.02
CA GLN A 150 16.46 -44.99 -6.63
C GLN A 150 16.51 -43.83 -5.61
N ALA A 151 15.74 -43.91 -4.52
CA ALA A 151 15.95 -43.06 -3.33
C ALA A 151 16.93 -43.75 -2.38
N THR A 152 17.80 -42.99 -1.71
CA THR A 152 18.79 -43.52 -0.75
C THR A 152 18.58 -42.90 0.62
N SER A 153 18.82 -43.67 1.69
CA SER A 153 18.64 -43.19 3.06
C SER A 153 19.51 -41.95 3.30
N GLY A 154 18.87 -40.81 3.58
CA GLY A 154 19.52 -39.51 3.81
C GLY A 154 19.52 -38.55 2.62
N ASN A 155 19.10 -38.99 1.43
CA ASN A 155 18.89 -38.15 0.24
C ASN A 155 17.54 -38.53 -0.39
N PRO A 156 16.44 -37.85 0.00
CA PRO A 156 15.11 -38.11 -0.55
C PRO A 156 15.01 -37.85 -2.06
#